data_AF-A0A0C3NR10-F1
#
_entry.id   AF-A0A0C3NR10-F1
#
_cell.length_a   1.000
_cell.length_b   1.000
_cell.length_c   1.000
_cell.angle_alpha   90.00
_cell.angle_beta   90.00
_cell.angle_gamma   90.00
#
_symmetry.space_group_name_H-M   'P 1'
#
loop_
_entity.id
_entity.type
_entity.pdbx_description
1 polymer ?
#
loop_
_entity_poly.entity_id
_entity_poly.type
_entity_poly.pdbx_seq_one_letter_code
_entity_poly.pdbx_strand_id
1 'polypeptide(L)'
;MKRTKAGSLPGLLSGVLPIMPLSRTFTITMTSGSKCTMTQIQLPITPVFAFTDYCAQAQTIEYCIVDIGSPPTGKITPFNAYIALSCSHGWENIRLLRDFDK
;
A
#
# COMPACT_ATOMS: atom_id res chain seq x y z
N MET A 1 4.63 8.06 23.60
CA MET A 1 3.96 8.38 22.32
C MET A 1 2.60 7.67 22.31
N LYS A 2 1.47 8.39 22.39
CA LYS A 2 0.14 7.74 22.34
C LYS A 2 -0.14 7.34 20.89
N ARG A 3 -0.01 6.04 20.58
CA ARG A 3 -0.05 5.47 19.21
C ARG A 3 -1.43 5.54 18.55
N THR A 4 -2.50 5.79 19.32
CA THR A 4 -3.89 5.81 18.83
C THR A 4 -4.75 6.81 19.61
N LYS A 5 -5.69 7.49 18.93
CA LYS A 5 -6.67 8.43 19.52
C LYS A 5 -7.93 7.75 20.10
N ALA A 6 -8.16 6.48 19.77
CA ALA A 6 -9.29 5.71 20.29
C ALA A 6 -9.08 5.33 21.76
N GLY A 7 -10.17 5.38 22.54
CA GLY A 7 -10.17 4.96 23.95
C GLY A 7 -10.13 3.43 24.11
N SER A 8 -9.80 2.96 25.32
CA SER A 8 -9.90 1.54 25.67
C SER A 8 -11.36 1.10 25.76
N LEU A 9 -11.65 -0.10 25.27
CA LEU A 9 -12.99 -0.68 25.36
C LEU A 9 -13.16 -1.45 26.69
N PRO A 10 -14.27 -1.25 27.42
CA PRO A 10 -14.53 -2.00 28.66
C PRO A 10 -14.52 -3.51 28.43
N GLY A 11 -13.81 -4.26 29.29
CA GLY A 11 -13.73 -5.71 29.21
C GLY A 11 -12.79 -6.26 28.11
N LEU A 12 -12.06 -5.39 27.39
CA LEU A 12 -11.10 -5.79 26.36
C LEU A 12 -9.67 -5.32 26.69
N LEU A 13 -8.69 -6.00 26.10
CA LEU A 13 -7.27 -5.66 26.26
C LEU A 13 -6.96 -4.27 25.69
N SER A 14 -5.96 -3.62 26.27
CA SER A 14 -5.45 -2.34 25.77
C SER A 14 -4.96 -2.48 24.33
N GLY A 15 -5.37 -1.56 23.46
CA GLY A 15 -5.01 -1.58 22.04
C GLY A 15 -5.94 -2.40 21.14
N VAL A 16 -6.97 -3.05 21.69
CA VAL A 16 -8.02 -3.67 20.87
C VAL A 16 -8.88 -2.56 20.24
N LEU A 17 -8.96 -2.57 18.90
CA LEU A 17 -9.76 -1.63 18.13
C LEU A 17 -10.82 -2.37 17.32
N PRO A 18 -12.09 -1.92 17.33
CA PRO A 18 -13.11 -2.49 16.48
C PRO A 18 -12.87 -2.03 15.05
N ILE A 19 -12.79 -2.96 14.11
CA ILE A 19 -12.75 -2.64 12.68
C ILE A 19 -14.18 -2.62 12.18
N MET A 20 -14.67 -1.43 11.85
CA MET A 20 -16.03 -1.23 11.35
C MET A 20 -15.99 -0.72 9.91
N PRO A 21 -16.99 -1.06 9.07
CA PRO A 21 -17.09 -0.51 7.72
C PRO A 21 -17.15 1.02 7.75
N LEU A 22 -16.40 1.66 6.85
CA LEU A 22 -16.49 3.09 6.59
C LEU A 22 -17.21 3.30 5.25
N SER A 23 -18.11 4.29 5.22
CA SER A 23 -18.71 4.79 3.99
C SER A 23 -17.94 6.00 3.48
N ARG A 24 -17.57 6.00 2.21
CA ARG A 24 -16.92 7.12 1.52
C ARG A 24 -17.57 7.33 0.17
N THR A 25 -17.87 8.59 -0.15
CA THR A 25 -18.40 9.00 -1.45
C THR A 25 -17.34 9.77 -2.21
N PHE A 26 -17.15 9.42 -3.47
CA PHE A 26 -16.20 10.06 -4.37
C PHE A 26 -16.91 10.47 -5.65
N THR A 27 -16.50 11.62 -6.22
CA THR A 27 -16.97 12.07 -7.52
C THR A 27 -15.81 12.02 -8.50
N ILE A 28 -15.98 11.27 -9.58
CA ILE A 28 -15.01 11.11 -10.66
C ILE A 28 -15.50 11.92 -11.86
N THR A 29 -14.64 12.78 -12.39
CA THR A 29 -14.88 13.45 -13.68
C THR A 29 -14.36 12.56 -14.79
N MET A 30 -15.25 12.11 -15.67
CA MET A 30 -14.89 11.28 -16.83
C MET A 30 -14.27 12.13 -17.94
N THR A 31 -13.58 11.49 -18.88
CA THR A 31 -12.97 12.16 -20.04
C THR A 31 -14.00 12.86 -20.94
N SER A 32 -15.26 12.40 -20.92
CA SER A 32 -16.42 13.04 -21.56
C SER A 32 -16.89 14.33 -20.87
N GLY A 33 -16.29 14.72 -19.73
CA GLY A 33 -16.72 15.84 -18.91
C GLY A 33 -17.92 15.55 -18.01
N SER A 34 -18.56 14.38 -18.13
CA SER A 34 -19.62 13.95 -17.22
C SER A 34 -19.06 13.59 -15.84
N LYS A 35 -19.85 13.83 -14.79
CA LYS A 35 -19.49 13.48 -13.41
C LYS A 35 -20.21 12.20 -13.01
N CYS A 36 -19.47 11.26 -12.43
CA CYS A 36 -20.01 10.05 -11.82
C CYS A 36 -19.74 10.12 -10.31
N THR A 37 -20.79 9.98 -9.49
CA THR A 37 -20.65 9.91 -8.03
C THR A 37 -20.88 8.49 -7.58
N MET A 38 -19.94 7.93 -6.82
CA MET A 38 -20.00 6.56 -6.31
C MET A 38 -19.80 6.57 -4.79
N THR A 39 -20.54 5.71 -4.09
CA THR A 39 -20.39 5.50 -2.65
C THR A 39 -19.87 4.10 -2.41
N GLN A 40 -18.79 3.99 -1.64
CA GLN A 40 -18.15 2.74 -1.25
C GLN A 40 -18.29 2.54 0.27
N ILE A 41 -18.75 1.35 0.67
CA ILE A 41 -18.76 0.91 2.06
C ILE A 41 -17.77 -0.25 2.17
N GLN A 42 -16.70 -0.08 2.95
CA GLN A 42 -15.62 -1.06 3.05
C GLN A 42 -14.96 -1.01 4.43
N LEU A 43 -14.40 -2.13 4.90
CA LEU A 43 -13.53 -2.12 6.09
C LEU A 43 -12.27 -1.29 5.78
N PRO A 44 -11.83 -0.39 6.68
CA PRO A 44 -10.68 0.49 6.43
C PRO A 44 -9.34 -0.22 6.67
N ILE A 45 -9.16 -1.36 6.03
CA ILE A 45 -7.96 -2.18 6.11
C ILE A 45 -7.63 -2.75 4.72
N THR A 46 -6.33 -2.87 4.46
CA THR A 46 -5.80 -3.51 3.25
C THR A 46 -4.74 -4.52 3.70
N PRO A 47 -4.68 -5.73 3.12
CA PRO A 47 -3.57 -6.64 3.38
C PRO A 47 -2.25 -6.00 2.96
N VAL A 48 -1.19 -6.21 3.74
CA VAL A 48 0.12 -5.53 3.57
C VAL A 48 1.26 -6.51 3.27
N PHE A 49 0.95 -7.75 2.88
CA PHE A 49 1.97 -8.71 2.46
C PHE A 49 2.57 -8.37 1.10
N ALA A 50 1.81 -7.69 0.25
CA ALA A 50 2.26 -7.13 -1.01
C ALA A 50 1.71 -5.72 -1.15
N PHE A 51 2.55 -4.77 -1.54
CA PHE A 51 2.18 -3.38 -1.70
C PHE A 51 3.07 -2.74 -2.77
N THR A 52 2.64 -1.59 -3.27
CA THR A 52 3.36 -0.87 -4.32
C THR A 52 4.62 -0.20 -3.76
N ASP A 53 5.58 0.09 -4.63
CA ASP A 53 6.77 0.89 -4.33
C ASP A 53 6.40 2.24 -3.68
N TYR A 54 5.29 2.85 -4.10
CA TYR A 54 4.76 4.06 -3.48
C TYR A 54 4.41 3.88 -1.99
N CYS A 55 3.77 2.76 -1.63
CA CYS A 55 3.47 2.44 -0.24
C CYS A 55 4.72 2.02 0.56
N ALA A 56 5.72 1.44 -0.13
CA ALA A 56 7.00 1.05 0.44
C ALA A 56 7.94 2.24 0.70
N GLN A 57 7.70 3.37 0.04
CA GLN A 57 8.61 4.50 0.05
C GLN A 57 8.90 4.96 1.50
N ALA A 58 10.19 5.14 1.79
CA ALA A 58 10.71 5.51 3.10
C ALA A 58 10.45 4.48 4.23
N GLN A 59 10.13 3.24 3.87
CA GLN A 59 10.10 2.12 4.81
C GLN A 59 11.37 1.28 4.70
N THR A 60 11.81 0.77 5.84
CA THR A 60 12.87 -0.24 5.93
C THR A 60 12.23 -1.60 6.14
N ILE A 61 12.37 -2.50 5.16
CA ILE A 61 11.82 -3.85 5.12
C ILE A 61 13.00 -4.82 5.18
N GLU A 62 13.05 -5.63 6.23
CA GLU A 62 14.21 -6.51 6.47
C GLU A 62 14.42 -7.49 5.31
N TYR A 63 13.40 -8.24 4.91
CA TYR A 63 13.43 -9.17 3.78
C TYR A 63 12.31 -8.83 2.80
N CYS A 64 12.63 -8.64 1.52
CA CYS A 64 11.62 -8.33 0.52
C CYS A 64 11.81 -9.10 -0.80
N ILE A 65 10.69 -9.31 -1.48
CA ILE A 65 10.66 -9.78 -2.86
C ILE A 65 10.16 -8.60 -3.70
N VAL A 66 10.96 -8.18 -4.68
CA VAL A 66 10.65 -7.03 -5.55
C VAL A 66 10.28 -7.54 -6.94
N ASP A 67 9.07 -7.22 -7.39
CA ASP A 67 8.64 -7.42 -8.78
C ASP A 67 8.91 -6.16 -9.59
N ILE A 68 9.85 -6.25 -10.53
CA ILE A 68 10.21 -5.16 -11.47
C ILE A 68 9.54 -5.31 -12.83
N GLY A 69 8.61 -6.25 -12.99
CA GLY A 69 7.90 -6.46 -14.24
C GLY A 69 6.97 -5.30 -14.61
N SER A 70 6.84 -5.03 -15.90
CA SER A 70 5.92 -4.01 -16.41
C SER A 70 4.48 -4.27 -15.94
N PRO A 71 3.79 -3.26 -15.37
CA PRO A 71 2.39 -3.41 -14.94
C PRO A 71 1.45 -3.50 -16.16
N PRO A 72 0.22 -4.04 -15.99
CA PRO A 72 -0.78 -4.12 -17.08
C PRO A 72 -1.11 -2.75 -17.70
N THR A 73 -0.98 -1.68 -16.91
CA THR A 73 -1.17 -0.30 -17.33
C THR A 73 -0.08 0.58 -16.72
N GLY A 74 0.47 1.51 -17.51
CA GLY A 74 1.56 2.38 -17.08
C GLY A 74 2.94 1.83 -17.45
N LYS A 75 3.98 2.34 -16.79
CA LYS A 75 5.38 1.92 -16.98
C LYS A 75 6.08 1.91 -15.64
N ILE A 76 6.99 0.95 -15.43
CA ILE A 76 8.00 1.05 -14.38
C ILE A 76 9.13 1.94 -14.90
N THR A 77 9.52 2.92 -14.09
CA THR A 77 10.74 3.70 -14.34
C THR A 77 11.89 3.11 -13.52
N PRO A 78 13.16 3.34 -13.92
CA PRO A 78 14.31 2.97 -13.10
C PRO A 78 14.24 3.54 -11.67
N PHE A 79 13.58 4.70 -11.50
CA PHE A 79 13.36 5.31 -10.19
C PHE A 79 12.41 4.49 -9.30
N ASN A 80 11.36 3.89 -9.87
CA ASN A 80 10.46 3.00 -9.12
C ASN A 80 11.19 1.74 -8.63
N ALA A 81 12.01 1.13 -9.51
CA ALA A 81 12.83 -0.02 -9.15
C ALA A 81 13.84 0.34 -8.05
N TYR A 82 14.48 1.50 -8.16
CA TYR A 82 15.38 2.02 -7.13
C TYR A 82 14.67 2.16 -5.78
N ILE A 83 13.48 2.77 -5.74
CA ILE A 83 12.70 2.91 -4.50
C ILE A 83 12.48 1.53 -3.86
N ALA A 84 11.95 0.57 -4.62
CA ALA A 84 11.62 -0.75 -4.09
C ALA A 84 12.85 -1.53 -3.59
N LEU A 85 13.98 -1.43 -4.29
CA LEU A 85 15.24 -2.08 -3.90
C LEU A 85 15.89 -1.39 -2.68
N SER A 86 15.77 -0.07 -2.57
CA SER A 86 16.35 0.70 -1.46
C SER A 86 15.67 0.47 -0.10
N CYS A 87 14.54 -0.22 -0.09
CA CYS A 87 13.80 -0.51 1.14
C CYS A 87 14.45 -1.57 2.02
N SER A 88 15.36 -2.41 1.51
CA SER A 88 16.01 -3.47 2.29
C SER A 88 17.52 -3.28 2.37
N HIS A 89 18.13 -3.95 3.35
CA HIS A 89 19.57 -3.88 3.59
C HIS A 89 20.28 -4.99 2.83
N GLY A 90 21.13 -4.63 1.87
CA GLY A 90 21.98 -5.61 1.19
C GLY A 90 21.23 -6.48 0.17
N TRP A 91 22.00 -7.19 -0.64
CA TRP A 91 21.48 -8.00 -1.74
C TRP A 91 21.01 -9.38 -1.26
N GLU A 92 21.55 -9.86 -0.15
CA GLU A 92 21.20 -11.12 0.50
C GLU A 92 19.75 -11.16 1.01
N ASN A 93 19.18 -9.98 1.28
CA ASN A 93 17.84 -9.80 1.84
C ASN A 93 16.78 -9.45 0.78
N ILE A 94 17.21 -9.23 -0.47
CA ILE A 94 16.35 -8.84 -1.60
C ILE A 94 16.30 -9.99 -2.59
N ARG A 95 15.09 -10.37 -3.00
CA ARG A 95 14.90 -11.26 -4.16
C ARG A 95 14.16 -10.54 -5.26
N LEU A 96 14.67 -10.61 -6.48
CA LEU A 96 13.94 -10.17 -7.66
C LEU A 96 12.98 -11.28 -8.10
N LEU A 97 11.72 -10.93 -8.35
CA LEU A 97 10.75 -11.88 -8.90
C LEU A 97 10.97 -12.11 -10.41
N ARG A 98 11.54 -11.11 -11.10
CA ARG A 98 11.84 -11.14 -12.53
C ARG A 98 13.20 -10.49 -12.76
N ASP A 99 13.89 -10.94 -13.80
CA ASP A 99 15.15 -10.34 -14.22
C ASP A 99 14.95 -8.95 -14.84
N PHE A 100 16.03 -8.18 -14.94
CA PHE A 100 16.03 -6.93 -15.69
C PHE A 100 15.85 -7.21 -17.19
N ASP A 101 15.02 -6.40 -17.85
CA ASP A 101 14.98 -6.36 -19.31
C ASP A 101 16.36 -5.91 -19.84
N LYS A 102 16.80 -6.52 -20.95
CA LYS A 102 18.07 -6.18 -21.62
C LYS A 102 18.06 -4.79 -22.25
#